data_AF-A0A9X1F3L8-F1
#
_entry.id   AF-A0A9X1F3L8-F1
#
_cell.length_a   1.000
_cell.length_b   1.000
_cell.length_c   1.000
_cell.angle_alpha   90.00
_cell.angle_beta   90.00
_cell.angle_gamma   90.00
#
_symmetry.space_group_name_H-M   'P 1'
#
loop_
_entity.id
_entity.type
_entity.pdbx_description
1 polymer ?
#
loop_
_entity_poly.entity_id
_entity_poly.type
_entity_poly.pdbx_seq_one_letter_code
_entity_poly.pdbx_strand_id
1 'polypeptide(L)'
;MKPLEKIEREWATKVIRAHMVKTGVSYADLVERLSLLGIEENERNLRNKVARGTFSAAFMAECLAAIGVQYVDVDIAHEMVEERELIAFEATVARLNAGQSMEEARIKPDDIDSEMLGDAMRVRRGKAGWLAVKVPRALSRDGSKET
;
A
#
# COMPACT_ATOMS: atom_id res chain seq x y z
N MET A 1 20.47 9.64 -1.61
CA MET A 1 19.12 9.62 -1.01
C MET A 1 18.15 10.31 -1.97
N LYS A 2 17.08 9.64 -2.41
CA LYS A 2 16.03 10.31 -3.20
C LYS A 2 15.33 11.36 -2.32
N PRO A 3 14.85 12.50 -2.85
CA PRO A 3 14.05 13.45 -2.08
C PRO A 3 12.76 12.79 -1.54
N LEU A 4 12.39 13.06 -0.29
CA LEU A 4 11.22 12.45 0.38
C LEU A 4 9.93 12.63 -0.43
N GLU A 5 9.67 13.85 -0.92
CA GLU A 5 8.49 14.14 -1.76
C GLU A 5 8.41 13.27 -3.02
N LYS A 6 9.56 12.83 -3.54
CA LYS A 6 9.60 11.98 -4.72
C LYS A 6 9.17 10.56 -4.38
N ILE A 7 9.55 10.05 -3.21
CA ILE A 7 9.23 8.71 -2.74
C ILE A 7 7.73 8.58 -2.49
N GLU A 8 7.12 9.55 -1.80
CA GLU A 8 5.69 9.56 -1.48
C GLU A 8 4.82 9.54 -2.74
N ARG A 9 5.15 10.37 -3.73
CA ARG A 9 4.43 10.44 -5.01
C ARG A 9 4.63 9.16 -5.83
N GLU A 10 5.85 8.63 -5.86
CA GLU A 10 6.16 7.36 -6.54
C GLU A 10 5.34 6.22 -5.91
N TRP A 11 5.32 6.12 -4.58
CA TRP A 11 4.56 5.11 -3.84
C TRP A 11 3.06 5.20 -4.12
N ALA A 12 2.44 6.37 -3.95
CA ALA A 12 1.00 6.55 -4.17
C ALA A 12 0.59 6.19 -5.60
N THR A 13 1.42 6.56 -6.59
CA THR A 13 1.20 6.21 -8.00
C THR A 13 1.33 4.71 -8.25
N LYS A 14 2.35 4.07 -7.66
CA LYS A 14 2.59 2.61 -7.78
C LYS A 14 1.42 1.83 -7.19
N VAL A 15 0.89 2.23 -6.03
CA VAL A 15 -0.23 1.54 -5.38
C VAL A 15 -1.44 1.46 -6.31
N ILE A 16 -1.90 2.60 -6.85
CA ILE A 16 -3.05 2.62 -7.77
C ILE A 16 -2.77 1.72 -8.99
N ARG A 17 -1.62 1.89 -9.64
CA ARG A 17 -1.28 1.14 -10.86
C ARG A 17 -1.11 -0.36 -10.61
N ALA A 18 -0.51 -0.75 -9.49
CA ALA A 18 -0.33 -2.14 -9.13
C ALA A 18 -1.69 -2.82 -8.94
N HIS A 19 -2.64 -2.15 -8.29
CA HIS A 19 -3.98 -2.68 -8.14
C HIS A 19 -4.77 -2.70 -9.46
N MET A 20 -4.62 -1.70 -10.33
CA MET A 20 -5.17 -1.73 -11.69
C MET A 20 -4.67 -2.96 -12.47
N VAL A 21 -3.35 -3.21 -12.46
CA VAL A 21 -2.75 -4.38 -13.14
C VAL A 21 -3.24 -5.69 -12.54
N LYS A 22 -3.28 -5.81 -11.21
CA LYS A 22 -3.75 -7.03 -10.52
C LYS A 22 -5.22 -7.35 -10.80
N THR A 23 -6.04 -6.34 -11.06
CA THR A 23 -7.49 -6.48 -11.26
C THR A 23 -7.92 -6.40 -12.73
N GLY A 24 -6.98 -6.13 -13.65
CA GLY A 24 -7.28 -5.95 -15.08
C GLY A 24 -8.06 -4.66 -15.40
N VAL A 25 -8.05 -3.68 -14.51
CA VAL A 25 -8.77 -2.40 -14.69
C VAL A 25 -7.91 -1.44 -15.51
N SER A 26 -8.41 -1.03 -16.68
CA SER A 26 -7.78 0.01 -17.49
C SER A 26 -8.11 1.42 -16.96
N TYR A 27 -7.45 2.45 -17.51
CA TYR A 27 -7.83 3.83 -17.17
C TYR A 27 -9.24 4.19 -17.67
N ALA A 28 -9.68 3.62 -18.80
CA ALA A 28 -11.04 3.81 -19.30
C ALA A 28 -12.06 3.22 -18.33
N ASP A 29 -11.83 1.98 -17.89
CA ASP A 29 -12.68 1.33 -16.88
C ASP A 29 -12.70 2.13 -15.58
N LEU A 30 -11.55 2.65 -15.14
CA LEU A 30 -11.46 3.42 -13.91
C LEU A 30 -12.26 4.73 -14.00
N VAL A 31 -12.25 5.42 -15.15
CA VAL A 31 -13.10 6.60 -15.37
C VAL A 31 -14.58 6.22 -15.25
N GLU A 32 -15.01 5.15 -15.90
CA GLU A 32 -16.40 4.69 -15.82
C GLU A 32 -16.80 4.34 -14.39
N ARG A 33 -15.94 3.67 -13.62
CA ARG A 33 -16.21 3.32 -12.22
C ARG A 33 -16.19 4.52 -11.29
N LEU A 34 -15.30 5.48 -11.50
CA LEU A 34 -15.29 6.74 -10.75
C LEU A 34 -16.59 7.53 -10.98
N SER A 35 -17.17 7.46 -12.17
CA SER A 35 -18.46 8.11 -12.46
C SER A 35 -19.62 7.55 -11.61
N LEU A 36 -19.57 6.27 -11.22
CA LEU A 36 -20.55 5.66 -10.30
C LEU A 36 -20.48 6.26 -8.89
N LEU A 37 -19.35 6.90 -8.55
CA LEU A 37 -19.15 7.65 -7.30
C LEU A 37 -19.42 9.15 -7.47
N GLY A 38 -19.89 9.59 -8.64
CA GLY A 38 -20.11 11.01 -8.96
C GLY A 38 -18.84 11.77 -9.32
N ILE A 39 -17.74 11.07 -9.64
CA ILE A 39 -16.45 11.68 -9.98
C ILE A 39 -16.29 11.68 -11.50
N GLU A 40 -16.44 12.86 -12.09
CA GLU A 40 -16.25 13.05 -13.53
C GLU A 40 -14.77 13.30 -13.86
N GLU A 41 -14.17 12.38 -14.62
CA GLU A 41 -12.83 12.50 -15.17
C GLU A 41 -12.87 12.06 -16.65
N ASN A 42 -11.80 12.36 -17.40
CA ASN A 42 -11.56 11.70 -18.68
C ASN A 42 -10.24 10.92 -18.62
N GLU A 43 -10.08 9.94 -19.50
CA GLU A 43 -8.96 9.00 -19.43
C GLU A 43 -7.60 9.71 -19.46
N ARG A 44 -7.46 10.74 -20.32
CA ARG A 44 -6.23 11.51 -20.46
C ARG A 44 -5.91 12.27 -19.17
N ASN A 45 -6.89 12.95 -18.59
CA ASN A 45 -6.73 13.71 -17.35
C ASN A 45 -6.42 12.80 -16.18
N LEU A 46 -7.15 11.69 -16.04
CA LEU A 46 -6.93 10.69 -15.01
C LEU A 46 -5.51 10.12 -15.09
N ARG A 47 -5.08 9.69 -16.29
CA ARG A 47 -3.72 9.16 -16.53
C ARG A 47 -2.65 10.17 -16.12
N ASN A 48 -2.80 11.43 -16.52
CA ASN A 48 -1.85 12.50 -16.18
C ASN A 48 -1.84 12.81 -14.68
N LYS A 49 -3.01 12.83 -14.04
CA LYS A 49 -3.17 13.06 -12.60
C LYS A 49 -2.49 11.96 -11.80
N VAL A 50 -2.78 10.70 -12.12
CA VAL A 50 -2.13 9.52 -11.51
C VAL A 50 -0.63 9.54 -11.78
N ALA A 51 -0.18 9.85 -13.00
CA ALA A 51 1.24 9.85 -13.35
C ALA A 51 2.07 10.90 -12.60
N ARG A 52 1.50 12.05 -12.24
CA ARG A 52 2.21 13.09 -11.47
C ARG A 52 2.30 12.77 -9.98
N GLY A 53 1.40 11.94 -9.45
CA GLY A 53 1.39 11.56 -8.04
C GLY A 53 1.03 12.69 -7.07
N THR A 54 0.60 13.87 -7.55
CA THR A 54 0.25 15.05 -6.73
C THR A 54 -1.25 15.15 -6.45
N PHE A 55 -1.96 14.02 -6.46
CA PHE A 55 -3.38 13.97 -6.13
C PHE A 55 -3.59 13.90 -4.61
N SER A 56 -4.79 14.25 -4.14
CA SER A 56 -5.14 14.16 -2.72
C SER A 56 -5.27 12.71 -2.26
N ALA A 57 -5.12 12.48 -0.95
CA ALA A 57 -5.41 11.18 -0.34
C ALA A 57 -6.88 10.75 -0.57
N ALA A 58 -7.83 11.69 -0.60
CA ALA A 58 -9.23 11.43 -0.93
C ALA A 58 -9.37 10.83 -2.34
N PHE A 59 -8.72 11.45 -3.34
CA PHE A 59 -8.74 10.93 -4.72
C PHE A 59 -8.09 9.56 -4.85
N MET A 60 -7.02 9.31 -4.08
CA MET A 60 -6.42 7.98 -4.02
C MET A 60 -7.41 6.94 -3.48
N ALA A 61 -8.11 7.26 -2.39
CA ALA A 61 -9.12 6.38 -1.80
C ALA A 61 -10.29 6.12 -2.77
N GLU A 62 -10.75 7.14 -3.49
CA GLU A 62 -11.78 7.02 -4.54
C GLU A 62 -11.33 6.09 -5.67
N CYS A 63 -10.10 6.25 -6.17
CA CYS A 63 -9.53 5.35 -7.17
C CYS A 63 -9.49 3.90 -6.67
N LEU A 64 -9.01 3.69 -5.45
CA LEU A 64 -8.89 2.36 -4.85
C LEU A 64 -10.26 1.71 -4.61
N ALA A 65 -11.24 2.49 -4.14
CA ALA A 65 -12.61 2.04 -3.98
C ALA A 65 -13.24 1.64 -5.32
N ALA A 66 -13.06 2.45 -6.37
CA ALA A 66 -13.52 2.16 -7.73
C ALA A 66 -12.84 0.90 -8.33
N ILE A 67 -11.59 0.62 -7.97
CA ILE A 67 -10.89 -0.61 -8.35
C ILE A 67 -11.41 -1.83 -7.56
N GLY A 68 -12.03 -1.61 -6.38
CA GLY A 68 -12.50 -2.66 -5.47
C GLY A 68 -11.48 -3.06 -4.41
N VAL A 69 -10.51 -2.19 -4.11
CA VAL A 69 -9.47 -2.43 -3.10
C VAL A 69 -10.03 -2.12 -1.70
N GLN A 70 -9.87 -3.07 -0.78
CA GLN A 70 -10.29 -2.93 0.61
C GLN A 70 -9.13 -2.67 1.58
N TYR A 71 -7.93 -3.13 1.21
CA TYR A 71 -6.72 -3.01 2.02
C TYR A 71 -5.55 -2.60 1.14
N VAL A 72 -4.72 -1.71 1.66
CA VAL A 72 -3.46 -1.28 1.06
C VAL A 72 -2.38 -1.52 2.09
N ASP A 73 -1.28 -2.13 1.64
CA ASP A 73 -0.07 -2.20 2.45
C ASP A 73 0.68 -0.87 2.35
N VAL A 74 1.05 -0.30 3.50
CA VAL A 74 1.75 0.99 3.59
C VAL A 74 3.22 0.70 3.86
N ASP A 75 3.89 0.29 2.80
CA ASP A 75 5.30 -0.09 2.76
C ASP A 75 6.23 1.09 2.41
N ILE A 76 5.71 2.32 2.38
CA ILE A 76 6.47 3.51 1.97
C ILE A 76 7.77 3.71 2.75
N ALA A 77 7.78 3.40 4.05
CA ALA A 77 8.97 3.51 4.90
C ALA A 77 10.14 2.67 4.35
N HIS A 78 9.84 1.60 3.61
CA HIS A 78 10.83 0.68 3.03
C HIS A 78 11.65 1.35 1.93
N GLU A 79 11.08 2.34 1.25
CA GLU A 79 11.78 3.11 0.22
C GLU A 79 12.57 4.29 0.82
N MET A 80 12.34 4.63 2.10
CA MET A 80 12.85 5.84 2.75
C MET A 80 14.09 5.59 3.63
N VAL A 81 14.24 4.40 4.20
CA VAL A 81 15.26 4.10 5.20
C VAL A 81 16.03 2.82 4.88
N GLU A 82 17.27 2.74 5.35
CA GLU A 82 18.10 1.54 5.29
C GLU A 82 17.54 0.41 6.17
N GLU A 83 18.00 -0.83 5.96
CA GLU A 83 17.38 -2.02 6.55
C GLU A 83 17.36 -2.02 8.09
N ARG A 84 18.44 -1.57 8.75
CA ARG A 84 18.52 -1.54 10.22
C ARG A 84 17.59 -0.48 10.80
N GLU A 85 17.58 0.69 10.21
CA GLU A 85 16.75 1.83 10.56
C GLU A 85 15.27 1.47 10.45
N LEU A 86 14.92 0.74 9.39
CA LEU A 86 13.58 0.26 9.18
C LEU A 86 13.13 -0.75 10.22
N ILE A 87 13.98 -1.71 10.56
CA ILE A 87 13.66 -2.72 11.57
C ILE A 87 13.53 -2.07 12.94
N ALA A 88 14.45 -1.16 13.30
CA ALA A 88 14.37 -0.41 14.54
C ALA A 88 13.08 0.44 14.60
N PHE A 89 12.71 1.09 13.49
CA PHE A 89 11.47 1.84 13.38
C PHE A 89 10.23 0.94 13.53
N GLU A 90 10.14 -0.15 12.77
CA GLU A 90 9.00 -1.08 12.82
C GLU A 90 8.83 -1.70 14.21
N ALA A 91 9.93 -2.10 14.85
CA ALA A 91 9.91 -2.65 16.19
C ALA A 91 9.53 -1.58 17.24
N THR A 92 10.00 -0.34 17.09
CA THR A 92 9.59 0.79 17.95
C THR A 92 8.09 1.04 17.81
N VAL A 93 7.56 1.11 16.59
CA VAL A 93 6.13 1.30 16.33
C VAL A 93 5.29 0.15 16.91
N ALA A 94 5.76 -1.10 16.78
CA ALA A 94 5.07 -2.25 17.36
C ALA A 94 4.97 -2.16 18.89
N ARG A 95 6.05 -1.73 19.56
CA ARG A 95 6.10 -1.49 21.01
C ARG A 95 5.15 -0.38 21.46
N LEU A 96 5.12 0.73 20.72
CA LEU A 96 4.18 1.83 20.98
C LEU A 96 2.72 1.36 20.85
N ASN A 97 2.41 0.59 19.80
CA ASN A 97 1.06 0.04 19.60
C ASN A 97 0.66 -0.98 20.69
N ALA A 98 1.63 -1.58 21.38
CA ALA A 98 1.40 -2.42 22.56
C ALA A 98 1.20 -1.61 23.86
N GLY A 99 1.22 -0.28 23.79
CA GLY A 99 0.96 0.62 24.92
C GLY A 99 2.20 1.03 25.72
N GLN A 100 3.41 0.71 25.25
CA GLN A 100 4.64 1.16 25.91
C GLN A 100 4.87 2.67 25.71
N SER A 101 5.57 3.29 26.65
CA SER A 101 5.96 4.70 26.51
C SER A 101 7.03 4.90 25.42
N MET A 102 7.20 6.13 24.94
CA MET A 102 8.23 6.44 23.94
C MET A 102 9.65 6.15 24.44
N GLU A 103 9.91 6.33 25.73
CA GLU A 103 11.22 6.06 26.34
C GLU A 103 11.56 4.56 26.30
N GLU A 104 10.58 3.70 26.60
CA GLU A 104 10.75 2.24 26.62
C GLU A 104 10.67 1.61 25.22
N ALA A 105 9.83 2.18 24.35
CA ALA A 105 9.56 1.63 23.03
C ALA A 105 10.72 1.86 22.05
N ARG A 106 11.46 2.96 22.21
CA ARG A 106 12.47 3.39 21.24
C ARG A 106 13.63 2.38 21.16
N ILE A 107 13.85 1.85 19.96
CA ILE A 107 15.02 1.03 19.62
C ILE A 107 15.95 1.85 18.72
N LYS A 108 17.25 1.89 19.03
CA LYS A 108 18.22 2.51 18.13
C LYS A 108 18.66 1.50 17.06
N PRO A 109 18.94 1.94 15.82
CA PRO A 109 19.44 1.05 14.77
C PRO A 109 20.71 0.28 15.16
N ASP A 110 21.59 0.90 15.94
CA ASP A 110 22.83 0.29 16.43
C ASP A 110 22.58 -0.85 17.46
N ASP A 111 21.42 -0.85 18.11
CA ASP A 111 21.02 -1.90 19.05
C ASP A 111 20.44 -3.13 18.31
N ILE A 112 20.24 -3.05 16.99
CA ILE A 112 19.83 -4.19 16.16
C ILE A 112 21.07 -4.97 15.76
N ASP A 113 21.26 -6.17 16.33
CA ASP A 113 22.36 -7.04 15.95
C ASP A 113 22.13 -7.74 14.59
N SER A 114 23.16 -8.44 14.11
CA SER A 114 23.13 -9.10 12.79
C SER A 114 22.21 -10.32 12.75
N GLU A 115 21.93 -10.96 13.88
CA GLU A 115 21.02 -12.11 13.96
C GLU A 115 19.57 -11.64 13.84
N MET A 116 19.20 -10.63 14.63
CA MET A 116 17.89 -9.96 14.57
C MET A 116 17.61 -9.38 13.18
N LEU A 117 18.62 -8.74 12.57
CA LEU A 117 18.54 -8.27 11.19
C LEU A 117 18.23 -9.42 10.21
N GLY A 118 18.97 -10.53 10.33
CA GLY A 118 18.78 -11.71 9.47
C GLY A 118 17.41 -12.37 9.62
N ASP A 119 16.90 -12.48 10.85
CA ASP A 119 15.59 -13.04 11.16
C ASP A 119 14.45 -12.15 10.65
N ALA A 120 14.52 -10.85 10.91
CA ALA A 120 13.53 -9.88 10.43
C ALA A 120 13.46 -9.89 8.89
N MET A 121 14.61 -9.93 8.22
CA MET A 121 14.69 -9.99 6.77
C MET A 121 14.13 -11.31 6.20
N ARG A 122 14.33 -12.44 6.88
CA ARG A 122 13.73 -13.74 6.49
C ARG A 122 12.21 -13.72 6.58
N VAL A 123 11.65 -13.28 7.70
CA VAL A 123 10.19 -13.15 7.89
C VAL A 123 9.59 -12.25 6.81
N ARG A 124 10.28 -11.18 6.47
CA ARG A 124 9.80 -10.19 5.52
C ARG A 124 9.86 -10.63 4.06
N ARG A 125 10.92 -11.33 3.65
CA ARG A 125 10.96 -12.02 2.35
C ARG A 125 9.82 -13.06 2.22
N GLY A 126 9.41 -13.66 3.34
CA GLY A 126 8.22 -14.51 3.42
C GLY A 126 6.89 -13.76 3.26
N LYS A 127 6.74 -12.56 3.84
CA LYS A 127 5.54 -11.72 3.70
C LYS A 127 5.32 -11.20 2.27
N ALA A 128 6.37 -10.93 1.51
CA ALA A 128 6.26 -10.58 0.09
C ALA A 128 5.59 -11.70 -0.74
N GLY A 129 5.73 -12.97 -0.33
CA GLY A 129 4.99 -14.11 -0.89
C GLY A 129 3.57 -14.28 -0.32
N TRP A 130 3.31 -13.83 0.91
CA TRP A 130 2.01 -13.95 1.59
C TRP A 130 0.97 -12.94 1.08
N LEU A 131 1.40 -11.73 0.68
CA LEU A 131 0.55 -10.70 0.06
C LEU A 131 0.05 -11.06 -1.34
N ALA A 132 0.65 -12.06 -2.01
CA ALA A 132 0.17 -12.59 -3.28
C ALA A 132 -0.97 -13.62 -3.12
N VAL A 133 -1.28 -14.09 -1.89
CA VAL A 133 -2.12 -15.28 -1.65
C VAL A 133 -3.47 -14.99 -0.98
N LYS A 134 -3.80 -13.73 -0.63
CA LYS A 134 -5.14 -13.38 -0.14
C LYS A 134 -5.81 -12.27 -0.96
N VAL A 135 -6.25 -12.65 -2.15
CA VAL A 135 -7.54 -12.16 -2.67
C VAL A 135 -8.55 -13.26 -2.36
N PRO A 136 -9.57 -13.04 -1.50
CA PRO A 136 -10.66 -13.98 -1.39
C PRO A 136 -11.32 -14.14 -2.76
N ARG A 137 -11.15 -15.31 -3.39
CA ARG A 137 -11.86 -15.75 -4.60
C ARG A 137 -13.30 -16.17 -4.25
N ALA A 138 -14.00 -15.33 -3.50
CA ALA A 138 -15.33 -15.63 -2.97
C ALA A 138 -16.26 -14.42 -3.05
N LEU A 139 -16.26 -13.74 -4.20
CA LEU A 139 -17.39 -12.92 -4.66
C LEU A 139 -17.49 -13.07 -6.19
N SER A 140 -17.48 -14.32 -6.67
CA SER A 140 -18.11 -14.67 -7.94
C SER A 140 -19.51 -15.16 -7.63
N ARG A 141 -20.50 -14.49 -8.22
CA ARG A 141 -21.87 -14.97 -8.44
C ARG A 141 -22.02 -16.49 -8.33
N ASP A 142 -22.87 -16.91 -7.41
CA ASP A 142 -23.87 -17.94 -7.71
C ASP A 142 -25.24 -17.29 -7.44
N GLY A 143 -25.97 -17.07 -8.52
CA GLY A 143 -27.41 -16.89 -8.44
C GLY A 143 -28.03 -18.24 -8.73
N SER A 144 -28.70 -18.82 -7.74
CA SER A 144 -29.63 -19.93 -7.88
C SER A 144 -30.66 -19.77 -6.76
N LYS A 145 -31.80 -19.15 -7.05
CA LYS A 145 -33.14 -19.76 -6.93
C LYS A 145 -33.24 -20.83 -5.84
N GLU A 146 -34.09 -20.59 -4.84
CA GLU A 146 -35.10 -21.57 -4.44
C GLU A 146 -36.15 -20.93 -3.50
N THR A 147 -37.41 -21.09 -3.95
CA THR A 147 -38.73 -20.98 -3.28
C THR A 147 -39.14 -19.70 -2.57
#